data_AF-A5PBP7-F1
#
_entry.id   AF-A5PBP7-F1
#
_cell.length_a   1.000
_cell.length_b   1.000
_cell.length_c   1.000
_cell.angle_alpha   90.00
_cell.angle_beta   90.00
_cell.angle_gamma   90.00
#
_symmetry.space_group_name_H-M   'P 1'
#
loop_
_entity.id
_entity.type
_entity.pdbx_description
1 polymer ?
#
loop_
_entity_poly.entity_id
_entity_poly.type
_entity_poly.pdbx_seq_one_letter_code
_entity_poly.pdbx_strand_id
1 'polypeptide(L)'
;MSGELTRSAKLWALGAAIPFLLSILLLGFALSRQVLLAFAIGWPIIQIFGYWGSLKRSGGEIDHPLVKTQVMLHWMMFAILIGIFARVL
;
A
#
# COMPACT_ATOMS: atom_id res chain seq x y z
N MET A 1 6.81 25.50 -4.54
CA MET A 1 5.36 25.25 -4.70
C MET A 1 4.74 25.04 -3.32
N SER A 2 4.24 26.09 -2.67
CA SER A 2 3.33 25.94 -1.52
C SER A 2 1.91 25.80 -2.05
N GLY A 3 1.63 24.69 -2.73
CA GLY A 3 0.29 24.35 -3.19
C GLY A 3 -0.36 23.47 -2.14
N GLU A 4 -1.39 23.96 -1.45
CA GLU A 4 -2.19 23.08 -0.60
C GLU A 4 -2.74 21.92 -1.44
N LEU A 5 -2.50 20.69 -0.97
CA LEU A 5 -3.11 19.51 -1.58
C LEU A 5 -4.64 19.65 -1.50
N THR A 6 -5.31 19.34 -2.62
CA THR A 6 -6.77 19.26 -2.64
C THR A 6 -7.25 18.27 -1.58
N ARG A 7 -8.47 18.45 -1.05
CA ARG A 7 -9.06 17.51 -0.11
C ARG A 7 -9.07 16.08 -0.67
N SER A 8 -9.33 15.95 -1.98
CA SER A 8 -9.25 14.68 -2.70
C SER A 8 -7.84 14.07 -2.61
N ALA A 9 -6.81 14.82 -2.99
CA ALA A 9 -5.42 14.35 -2.94
C ALA A 9 -5.00 13.94 -1.51
N LYS A 10 -5.43 14.68 -0.48
CA LYS A 10 -5.18 14.31 0.93
C LYS A 10 -5.84 12.96 1.28
N LEU A 11 -7.10 12.76 0.88
CA LEU A 11 -7.80 11.49 1.13
C LEU A 11 -7.16 10.32 0.40
N TRP A 12 -6.73 10.51 -0.85
CA TRP A 12 -6.03 9.46 -1.61
C TRP A 12 -4.63 9.17 -1.09
N ALA A 13 -3.90 10.18 -0.61
CA ALA A 13 -2.63 9.99 0.08
C ALA A 13 -2.81 9.18 1.37
N LEU A 14 -3.85 9.47 2.16
CA LEU A 14 -4.22 8.66 3.33
C LEU A 14 -4.60 7.24 2.92
N GLY A 15 -5.40 7.09 1.86
CA GLY A 15 -5.77 5.79 1.30
C GLY A 15 -4.57 4.96 0.85
N ALA A 16 -3.50 5.60 0.37
CA ALA A 16 -2.23 4.94 0.05
C ALA A 16 -1.44 4.54 1.30
N ALA A 17 -1.39 5.43 2.31
CA ALA A 17 -0.56 5.26 3.49
C ALA A 17 -1.06 4.16 4.44
N ILE A 18 -2.38 4.06 4.64
CA ILE A 18 -2.98 3.08 5.56
C ILE A 18 -2.54 1.64 5.25
N PRO A 19 -2.66 1.09 4.03
CA PRO A 19 -2.26 -0.28 3.75
C PRO A 19 -0.74 -0.50 3.88
N PHE A 20 0.10 0.54 3.74
CA PHE A 20 1.53 0.44 4.09
C PHE A 20 1.73 0.27 5.60
N LEU A 21 1.05 1.07 6.42
CA LEU A 21 1.14 0.94 7.88
C LEU A 21 0.65 -0.43 8.36
N LEU A 22 -0.43 -0.93 7.76
CA LEU A 22 -0.93 -2.28 8.04
C LEU A 22 0.08 -3.36 7.60
N SER A 23 0.78 -3.16 6.48
CA SER A 23 1.83 -4.08 6.04
C SER A 23 3.04 -4.08 7.00
N ILE A 24 3.39 -2.95 7.61
CA ILE A 24 4.42 -2.87 8.66
C ILE A 24 3.99 -3.62 9.92
N LEU A 25 2.73 -3.45 10.34
CA LEU A 25 2.17 -4.21 11.45
C LEU A 25 2.23 -5.72 11.17
N LEU A 26 1.85 -6.13 9.96
CA LEU A 26 1.94 -7.52 9.51
C LEU A 26 3.38 -8.05 9.53
N LEU A 27 4.34 -7.24 9.12
CA LEU A 27 5.76 -7.60 9.18
C LEU A 27 6.22 -7.83 10.63
N GLY A 28 5.83 -6.96 11.57
CA GLY A 28 6.11 -7.16 12.99
C GLY A 28 5.53 -8.49 13.52
N PHE A 29 4.28 -8.79 13.15
CA PHE A 29 3.65 -10.06 13.49
C PHE A 29 4.41 -11.26 12.88
N ALA A 30 4.72 -11.21 11.59
CA ALA A 30 5.45 -12.25 10.87
C ALA A 30 6.83 -12.53 11.48
N LEU A 31 7.56 -11.48 11.87
CA LEU A 31 8.85 -11.59 12.57
C LEU A 31 8.71 -12.27 13.94
N SER A 32 7.67 -11.94 14.70
CA SER A 32 7.46 -12.55 16.03
C SER A 32 7.12 -14.04 15.97
N ARG A 33 6.46 -14.48 14.89
CA ARG A 33 5.98 -15.87 14.72
C ARG A 33 6.82 -16.69 13.75
N GLN A 34 7.78 -16.08 13.05
CA GLN A 34 8.60 -16.70 12.00
C GLN A 34 7.78 -17.36 10.89
N VAL A 35 6.62 -16.75 10.54
CA VAL A 35 5.73 -17.23 9.47
C VAL A 35 5.62 -16.20 8.36
N LEU A 36 5.52 -16.67 7.11
CA LEU A 36 5.21 -15.83 5.94
C LEU A 36 6.17 -14.64 5.72
N LEU A 37 7.42 -14.73 6.22
CA LEU A 37 8.41 -13.64 6.19
C LEU A 37 8.72 -13.14 4.78
N ALA A 38 8.93 -14.05 3.83
CA ALA A 38 9.20 -13.69 2.43
C ALA A 38 8.07 -12.83 1.86
N PHE A 39 6.83 -13.17 2.20
CA PHE A 39 5.66 -12.41 1.80
C PHE A 39 5.62 -11.05 2.51
N ALA A 40 5.71 -11.03 3.84
CA ALA A 40 5.62 -9.82 4.65
C ALA A 40 6.69 -8.77 4.30
N ILE A 41 7.85 -9.20 3.79
CA ILE A 41 8.93 -8.33 3.31
C ILE A 41 8.71 -7.94 1.83
N GLY A 42 8.49 -8.93 0.96
CA GLY A 42 8.41 -8.71 -0.48
C GLY A 42 7.21 -7.85 -0.88
N TRP A 43 6.09 -7.99 -0.17
CA TRP A 43 4.86 -7.28 -0.50
C TRP A 43 4.98 -5.75 -0.39
N PRO A 44 5.41 -5.15 0.74
CA PRO A 44 5.67 -3.72 0.83
C PRO A 44 6.62 -3.21 -0.25
N ILE A 45 7.67 -3.99 -0.57
CA ILE A 45 8.66 -3.60 -1.59
C ILE A 45 7.99 -3.47 -2.96
N ILE A 46 7.20 -4.47 -3.37
CA ILE A 46 6.45 -4.43 -4.64
C ILE A 46 5.53 -3.21 -4.67
N GLN A 47 4.87 -2.90 -3.56
CA GLN A 47 4.00 -1.73 -3.46
C GLN A 47 4.78 -0.43 -3.62
N ILE A 48 5.94 -0.26 -3.00
CA ILE A 48 6.80 0.93 -3.19
C ILE A 48 7.08 1.16 -4.68
N PHE A 49 7.46 0.13 -5.42
CA PHE A 49 7.70 0.25 -6.86
C PHE A 49 6.43 0.56 -7.66
N GLY A 50 5.29 -0.04 -7.29
CA GLY A 50 4.00 0.24 -7.92
C GLY A 50 3.58 1.70 -7.73
N TYR A 51 3.66 2.23 -6.51
CA TYR A 51 3.37 3.63 -6.20
C TYR A 51 4.35 4.57 -6.89
N TRP A 52 5.66 4.29 -6.81
CA TRP A 52 6.66 5.10 -7.50
C TRP A 52 6.39 5.17 -9.01
N GLY A 53 6.14 4.03 -9.65
CA GLY A 53 5.80 3.96 -11.07
C GLY A 53 4.53 4.75 -11.41
N SER A 54 3.47 4.61 -10.59
CA SER A 54 2.21 5.35 -10.78
C SER A 54 2.40 6.86 -10.64
N LEU A 55 3.10 7.31 -9.59
CA LEU A 55 3.40 8.71 -9.32
C LEU A 55 4.26 9.32 -10.43
N LYS A 56 5.33 8.62 -10.83
CA LYS A 56 6.20 9.07 -11.93
C LYS A 56 5.44 9.25 -13.23
N ARG A 57 4.54 8.32 -13.58
CA ARG A 57 3.73 8.40 -14.82
C ARG A 57 2.61 9.44 -14.74
N SER A 58 2.13 9.75 -13.53
CA SER A 58 1.14 10.83 -13.30
C SER A 58 1.75 12.23 -13.19
N GLY A 59 3.06 12.38 -13.34
CA GLY A 59 3.72 13.68 -13.10
C GLY A 59 3.67 14.14 -11.63
N GLY A 60 3.49 13.22 -10.67
CA GLY A 60 3.38 13.52 -9.25
C GLY A 60 1.97 13.86 -8.75
N GLU A 61 0.95 13.78 -9.61
CA GLU A 61 -0.44 14.07 -9.24
C GLU A 61 -1.09 12.88 -8.49
N ILE A 62 -1.40 13.08 -7.21
CA ILE A 62 -1.91 12.01 -6.32
C ILE A 62 -3.33 11.57 -6.68
N ASP A 63 -4.18 12.49 -7.15
CA ASP A 63 -5.54 12.19 -7.56
C ASP A 63 -5.66 11.75 -9.03
N HIS A 64 -4.53 11.52 -9.70
CA HIS A 64 -4.50 10.94 -11.02
C HIS A 64 -5.06 9.50 -11.00
N PRO A 65 -5.81 9.07 -12.04
CA PRO A 65 -6.40 7.73 -12.10
C PRO A 65 -5.39 6.59 -11.88
N LEU A 66 -4.16 6.72 -12.38
CA LEU A 66 -3.11 5.71 -12.17
C LEU A 66 -2.76 5.50 -10.68
N VAL A 67 -2.65 6.58 -9.92
CA VAL A 67 -2.31 6.51 -8.48
C VAL A 67 -3.52 5.95 -7.71
N LYS A 68 -4.74 6.41 -8.02
CA LYS A 68 -5.98 5.88 -7.43
C LYS A 68 -6.13 4.38 -7.67
N THR A 69 -5.87 3.91 -8.89
CA THR A 69 -5.88 2.49 -9.22
C THR A 69 -4.83 1.73 -8.42
N GLN A 70 -3.62 2.28 -8.25
CA GLN A 70 -2.61 1.66 -7.39
C GLN A 70 -3.07 1.57 -5.93
N VAL A 71 -3.74 2.59 -5.40
CA VAL A 71 -4.36 2.55 -4.07
C VAL A 71 -5.37 1.43 -3.95
N MET A 72 -6.27 1.32 -4.93
CA MET A 72 -7.28 0.25 -4.95
C MET A 72 -6.64 -1.13 -5.04
N LEU A 73 -5.64 -1.32 -5.90
CA LEU A 73 -4.91 -2.58 -6.01
C LEU A 73 -4.20 -2.96 -4.70
N HIS A 74 -3.60 -1.99 -4.00
CA HIS A 74 -2.98 -2.25 -2.70
C HIS A 74 -4.03 -2.76 -1.69
N TRP A 75 -5.18 -2.11 -1.60
CA TRP A 75 -6.27 -2.53 -0.70
C TRP A 75 -6.86 -3.90 -1.06
N MET A 76 -7.11 -4.16 -2.35
CA MET A 76 -7.62 -5.46 -2.80
C MET A 76 -6.68 -6.59 -2.41
N MET A 77 -5.39 -6.40 -2.68
CA MET A 77 -4.39 -7.39 -2.34
C MET A 77 -4.24 -7.53 -0.83
N PHE A 78 -4.29 -6.43 -0.07
CA PHE A 78 -4.28 -6.49 1.39
C PHE A 78 -5.46 -7.29 1.95
N ALA A 79 -6.67 -7.13 1.39
CA ALA A 79 -7.84 -7.92 1.78
C ALA A 79 -7.67 -9.42 1.48
N ILE A 80 -7.13 -9.76 0.30
CA ILE A 80 -6.81 -11.15 -0.06
C ILE A 80 -5.81 -11.74 0.93
N LEU A 81 -4.79 -10.96 1.33
CA LEU A 81 -3.79 -11.40 2.28
C LEU A 81 -4.36 -11.67 3.65
N ILE A 82 -5.20 -10.78 4.18
CA ILE A 82 -5.93 -11.06 5.42
C ILE A 82 -6.69 -12.39 5.32
N GLY A 83 -7.36 -12.65 4.19
CA GLY A 83 -8.06 -13.91 3.96
C GLY A 83 -7.15 -15.14 3.99
N ILE A 84 -5.96 -15.05 3.38
CA ILE A 84 -4.95 -16.13 3.43
C ILE A 84 -4.44 -16.32 4.86
N PHE A 85 -4.09 -15.24 5.55
CA PHE A 85 -3.61 -15.30 6.93
C PHE A 85 -4.66 -15.89 7.87
N ALA A 86 -5.94 -15.51 7.73
CA ALA A 86 -7.03 -16.03 8.55
C ALA A 86 -7.27 -17.54 8.37
N ARG A 87 -6.84 -18.13 7.24
CA ARG A 87 -6.89 -19.58 7.01
C ARG A 87 -5.69 -20.32 7.60
N VAL A 88 -4.53 -19.67 7.63
CA VAL A 88 -3.24 -20.30 7.97
C VAL A 88 -2.90 -20.15 9.46
N LEU A 89 -3.50 -19.17 10.14
CA LEU A 89 -3.47 -18.99 11.59
C LEU A 89 -4.50 -19.89 12.29
#